data_AF-A0A7C8IZE3-F1
#
_entry.id   AF-A0A7C8IZE3-F1
#
_cell.length_a   1.000
_cell.length_b   1.000
_cell.length_c   1.000
_cell.angle_alpha   90.00
_cell.angle_beta   90.00
_cell.angle_gamma   90.00
#
_symmetry.space_group_name_H-M   'P 1'
#
loop_
_entity.id
_entity.type
_entity.pdbx_description
1 polymer ?
#
loop_
_entity_poly.entity_id
_entity_poly.type
_entity_poly.pdbx_seq_one_letter_code
_entity_poly.pdbx_strand_id
1 'polypeptide(L)'
;MSDFMTETRKAIAAFNNLKMKEGVENIKPVEAKAVVKVEPTPDAPAFNNLKPEEADEPILVENKKRFVLFPINYHEVWQMYKKAEASFWTAEEIDLSKDLHDWHNRLNDDERYFISHVLAFFAASDGIVNENLVQRFSNEVQIPEARCFYGFQIMMENIHSETYSLLIDTYIKDSSQRTYLFDAIDTIPCIKKKADWAIRWIEDEQSTFAQRLVAFAAVEGIFFSGSFAAIFWLKKRGLMPGLTFSNELISRDEGLHTDFACLLFSHLNNRPSKADVEAVITEAVTIEQEFLTEALPCPLLGINAKLMKQYIEFVADRLLIALGNPKVYHSTNPFDFMETISLAGKTNFFEKRVSDYQKAGVMAKSQQKAETTSPLSSSASPNTASEPQNTNIAGISFDEDF
;
A
#
# COMPACT_ATOMS: atom_id res chain seq x y z
N MET A 1 -28.43 -22.19 -30.99
CA MET A 1 -28.33 -22.30 -29.52
C MET A 1 -28.37 -23.77 -29.02
N SER A 2 -28.09 -24.78 -29.87
CA SER A 2 -28.09 -26.20 -29.46
C SER A 2 -26.73 -26.91 -29.51
N ASP A 3 -25.68 -26.30 -30.07
CA ASP A 3 -24.36 -26.99 -30.20
C ASP A 3 -23.35 -26.66 -29.09
N PHE A 4 -23.53 -25.58 -28.32
CA PHE A 4 -22.63 -25.24 -27.21
C PHE A 4 -22.96 -25.98 -25.89
N MET A 5 -24.14 -26.63 -25.81
CA MET A 5 -24.57 -27.41 -24.64
C MET A 5 -24.13 -28.88 -24.69
N THR A 6 -23.57 -29.34 -25.81
CA THR A 6 -23.26 -30.77 -26.04
C THR A 6 -21.78 -31.10 -25.78
N GLU A 7 -20.86 -30.16 -26.02
CA GLU A 7 -19.42 -30.31 -25.72
C GLU A 7 -19.16 -30.25 -24.20
N THR A 8 -19.83 -29.34 -23.48
CA THR A 8 -19.66 -29.13 -22.03
C THR A 8 -20.13 -30.34 -21.20
N ARG A 9 -21.10 -31.13 -21.70
CA ARG A 9 -21.55 -32.37 -21.04
C ARG A 9 -20.61 -33.56 -21.29
N LYS A 10 -19.82 -33.57 -22.37
CA LYS A 10 -18.80 -34.61 -22.64
C LYS A 10 -17.55 -34.42 -21.77
N ALA A 11 -17.14 -33.18 -21.49
CA ALA A 11 -16.00 -32.89 -20.61
C ALA A 11 -16.26 -33.27 -19.14
N ILE A 12 -17.49 -33.07 -18.65
CA ILE A 12 -17.89 -33.42 -17.27
C ILE A 12 -17.98 -34.95 -17.07
N ALA A 13 -18.35 -35.71 -18.11
CA ALA A 13 -18.37 -37.18 -18.04
C ALA A 13 -16.98 -37.83 -18.17
N ALA A 14 -16.03 -37.18 -18.84
CA ALA A 14 -14.64 -37.64 -18.94
C ALA A 14 -13.87 -37.48 -17.63
N PHE A 15 -14.18 -36.45 -16.83
CA PHE A 15 -13.54 -36.21 -15.53
C PHE A 15 -14.00 -37.20 -14.44
N ASN A 16 -15.24 -37.71 -14.53
CA ASN A 16 -15.79 -38.64 -13.54
C ASN A 16 -15.37 -40.11 -13.73
N ASN A 17 -14.68 -40.48 -14.81
CA ASN A 17 -14.34 -41.87 -15.15
C ASN A 17 -12.84 -42.22 -15.12
N LEU A 18 -11.95 -41.29 -14.78
CA LEU A 18 -10.52 -41.61 -14.57
C LEU A 18 -10.29 -42.08 -13.14
N LYS A 19 -10.44 -43.40 -12.92
CA LYS A 19 -9.89 -44.10 -11.76
C LYS A 19 -8.36 -44.07 -11.83
N MET A 20 -7.72 -43.13 -11.13
CA MET A 20 -6.37 -43.34 -10.61
C MET A 20 -6.50 -44.05 -9.25
N LYS A 21 -6.81 -45.35 -9.31
CA LYS A 21 -6.53 -46.31 -8.24
C LYS A 21 -5.32 -47.11 -8.68
N GLU A 22 -4.14 -46.66 -8.27
CA GLU A 22 -2.98 -47.49 -7.94
C GLU A 22 -1.92 -46.54 -7.34
N GLY A 23 -1.82 -46.53 -6.01
CA GLY A 23 -0.90 -45.68 -5.25
C GLY A 23 -1.35 -45.28 -3.85
N VAL A 24 -2.62 -45.50 -3.47
CA VAL A 24 -3.19 -45.01 -2.19
C VAL A 24 -3.67 -46.15 -1.27
N GLU A 25 -3.03 -47.32 -1.31
CA GLU A 25 -3.37 -48.45 -0.40
C GLU A 25 -2.32 -48.74 0.68
N ASN A 26 -1.33 -47.88 0.89
CA ASN A 26 -0.33 -48.05 1.95
C ASN A 26 -0.18 -46.86 2.93
N ILE A 27 -1.25 -46.09 3.15
CA ILE A 27 -1.30 -45.14 4.26
C ILE A 27 -2.12 -45.78 5.37
N LYS A 28 -1.44 -46.40 6.34
CA LYS A 28 -2.08 -46.88 7.57
C LYS A 28 -2.82 -45.71 8.25
N PRO A 29 -4.01 -45.92 8.82
CA PRO A 29 -4.65 -44.91 9.64
C PRO A 29 -3.69 -44.57 10.77
N VAL A 30 -3.29 -43.31 10.88
CA VAL A 30 -2.64 -42.85 12.10
C VAL A 30 -3.73 -42.92 13.17
N GLU A 31 -3.59 -43.85 14.10
CA GLU A 31 -4.46 -43.93 15.27
C GLU A 31 -4.55 -42.55 15.91
N ALA A 32 -5.77 -42.09 16.15
CA ALA A 32 -6.02 -40.87 16.90
C ALA A 32 -5.46 -41.05 18.30
N LYS A 33 -4.20 -40.66 18.50
CA LYS A 33 -3.64 -40.50 19.84
C LYS A 33 -4.52 -39.50 20.57
N ALA A 34 -4.94 -39.88 21.77
CA ALA A 34 -5.75 -39.05 22.65
C ALA A 34 -5.28 -37.60 22.57
N VAL A 35 -6.24 -36.69 22.36
CA VAL A 35 -6.00 -35.25 22.50
C VAL A 35 -5.36 -35.04 23.85
N VAL A 36 -4.05 -34.81 23.86
CA VAL A 36 -3.36 -34.32 25.04
C VAL A 36 -4.07 -33.01 25.34
N LYS A 37 -4.82 -32.95 26.44
CA LYS A 37 -5.20 -31.67 27.02
C LYS A 37 -3.88 -30.97 27.30
N VAL A 38 -3.49 -30.08 26.40
CA VAL A 38 -2.48 -29.08 26.68
C VAL A 38 -3.17 -28.20 27.71
N GLU A 39 -2.89 -28.46 28.99
CA GLU A 39 -3.15 -27.46 30.02
C GLU A 39 -2.46 -26.18 29.54
N PRO A 40 -3.12 -25.01 29.61
CA PRO A 40 -2.47 -23.78 29.23
C PRO A 40 -1.21 -23.65 30.10
N THR A 41 -0.06 -23.77 29.47
CA THR A 41 1.22 -23.42 30.09
C THR A 41 1.05 -21.98 30.59
N PRO A 42 1.31 -21.69 31.88
CA PRO A 42 1.19 -20.34 32.42
C PRO A 42 2.10 -19.31 31.74
N ASP A 43 3.05 -19.78 30.92
CA ASP A 43 4.14 -19.00 30.36
C ASP A 43 4.10 -18.97 28.82
N ALA A 44 2.98 -18.54 28.22
CA ALA A 44 3.13 -17.80 26.97
C ALA A 44 3.90 -16.52 27.33
N PRO A 45 5.01 -16.18 26.66
CA PRO A 45 5.77 -14.99 27.03
C PRO A 45 4.82 -13.79 26.96
N ALA A 46 4.71 -13.06 28.07
CA ALA A 46 4.01 -11.79 28.08
C ALA A 46 4.74 -10.87 27.11
N PHE A 47 4.19 -10.66 25.91
CA PHE A 47 4.80 -9.82 24.87
C PHE A 47 4.77 -8.32 25.20
N ASN A 48 4.24 -7.94 26.36
CA ASN A 48 4.25 -6.56 26.83
C ASN A 48 5.52 -6.27 27.64
N ASN A 49 6.68 -6.33 26.99
CA ASN A 49 7.84 -5.55 27.42
C ASN A 49 7.69 -4.12 26.89
N LEU A 50 6.53 -3.48 27.15
CA LEU A 50 6.34 -2.07 26.87
C LEU A 50 7.37 -1.30 27.69
N LYS A 51 7.98 -0.30 27.05
CA LYS A 51 8.88 0.57 27.79
C LYS A 51 8.09 1.40 28.79
N PRO A 52 8.71 1.86 29.88
CA PRO A 52 8.03 2.70 30.86
C PRO A 52 7.36 3.93 30.23
N GLU A 53 7.93 4.49 29.16
CA GLU A 53 7.38 5.65 28.43
C GLU A 53 6.18 5.29 27.52
N GLU A 54 5.92 4.01 27.28
CA GLU A 54 4.86 3.50 26.39
C GLU A 54 3.69 2.88 27.18
N ALA A 55 3.86 2.71 28.49
CA ALA A 55 2.95 1.94 29.34
C ALA A 55 1.56 2.58 29.52
N ASP A 56 1.43 3.88 29.26
CA ASP A 56 0.17 4.63 29.30
C ASP A 56 -0.37 4.99 27.91
N GLU A 57 0.23 4.46 26.83
CA GLU A 57 -0.22 4.70 25.47
C GLU A 57 -1.48 3.89 25.14
N PRO A 58 -2.65 4.52 24.91
CA PRO A 58 -3.92 3.80 24.77
C PRO A 58 -3.95 2.82 23.60
N ILE A 59 -3.16 3.09 22.56
CA ILE A 59 -3.08 2.25 21.36
C ILE A 59 -2.14 1.04 21.53
N LEU A 60 -1.28 1.03 22.55
CA LEU A 60 -0.28 -0.01 22.82
C LEU A 60 -0.63 -0.88 24.04
N VAL A 61 -1.50 -0.40 24.93
CA VAL A 61 -1.91 -1.15 26.11
C VAL A 61 -2.93 -2.24 25.76
N GLU A 62 -2.66 -3.47 26.19
CA GLU A 62 -3.53 -4.62 25.93
C GLU A 62 -4.92 -4.40 26.55
N ASN A 63 -5.95 -4.46 25.71
CA ASN A 63 -7.34 -4.42 26.15
C ASN A 63 -8.01 -5.80 26.06
N LYS A 64 -7.91 -6.57 27.16
CA LYS A 64 -8.48 -7.93 27.27
C LYS A 64 -10.00 -8.01 27.06
N LYS A 65 -10.71 -6.88 27.09
CA LYS A 65 -12.17 -6.83 26.86
C LYS A 65 -12.53 -6.61 25.40
N ARG A 66 -11.55 -6.49 24.49
CA ARG A 66 -11.76 -6.02 23.12
C ARG A 66 -11.27 -7.02 22.06
N PHE A 67 -11.77 -8.26 22.14
CA PHE A 67 -11.60 -9.27 21.08
C PHE A 67 -12.62 -9.15 19.95
N VAL A 68 -13.64 -8.32 20.12
CA VAL A 68 -14.67 -8.04 19.11
C VAL A 68 -14.45 -6.67 18.51
N LEU A 69 -14.59 -6.57 17.19
CA LEU A 69 -14.38 -5.32 16.45
C LEU A 69 -15.42 -4.26 16.82
N PHE A 70 -16.66 -4.67 17.08
CA PHE A 70 -17.75 -3.74 17.43
C PHE A 70 -17.98 -3.65 18.95
N PRO A 71 -18.34 -2.46 19.46
CA PRO A 71 -18.48 -1.19 18.73
C PRO A 71 -17.13 -0.57 18.31
N ILE A 72 -17.16 0.17 17.20
CA ILE A 72 -16.00 0.95 16.73
C ILE A 72 -15.78 2.12 17.70
N ASN A 73 -14.54 2.30 18.16
CA ASN A 73 -14.15 3.36 19.08
C ASN A 73 -13.31 4.42 18.36
N TYR A 74 -12.38 4.00 17.50
CA TYR A 74 -11.49 4.87 16.73
C TYR A 74 -12.04 5.00 15.31
N HIS A 75 -12.94 5.96 15.10
CA HIS A 75 -13.70 6.07 13.86
C HIS A 75 -12.81 6.55 12.70
N GLU A 76 -11.90 7.47 12.97
CA GLU A 76 -10.88 7.97 12.07
C GLU A 76 -9.92 6.87 11.59
N VAL A 77 -9.46 6.00 12.51
CA VAL A 77 -8.63 4.83 12.19
C VAL A 77 -9.40 3.85 11.32
N TRP A 78 -10.67 3.58 11.67
CA TRP A 78 -11.54 2.70 10.89
C TRP A 78 -11.84 3.26 9.50
N GLN A 79 -12.01 4.58 9.36
CA GLN A 79 -12.22 5.24 8.09
C GLN A 79 -11.00 5.13 7.18
N MET A 80 -9.77 5.24 7.73
CA MET A 80 -8.54 4.96 6.98
C MET A 80 -8.52 3.51 6.49
N TYR A 81 -8.89 2.54 7.33
CA TYR A 81 -8.99 1.14 6.90
C TYR A 81 -10.01 0.97 5.77
N LYS A 82 -11.20 1.57 5.88
CA LYS A 82 -12.21 1.50 4.81
C LYS A 82 -11.78 2.20 3.52
N LYS A 83 -10.99 3.27 3.62
CA LYS A 83 -10.38 3.93 2.46
C LYS A 83 -9.35 3.02 1.77
N ALA A 84 -8.52 2.32 2.55
CA ALA A 84 -7.57 1.33 2.03
C ALA A 84 -8.30 0.14 1.38
N GLU A 85 -9.28 -0.44 2.09
CA GLU A 85 -10.08 -1.58 1.63
C GLU A 85 -10.80 -1.27 0.30
N ALA A 86 -11.36 -0.07 0.16
CA ALA A 86 -12.01 0.38 -1.08
C ALA A 86 -11.04 0.58 -2.26
N SER A 87 -9.73 0.62 -1.98
CA SER A 87 -8.67 0.88 -2.94
C SER A 87 -7.96 -0.39 -3.43
N PHE A 88 -8.39 -1.57 -2.97
CA PHE A 88 -7.85 -2.89 -3.37
C PHE A 88 -7.63 -3.02 -4.88
N TRP A 89 -6.51 -3.62 -5.26
CA TRP A 89 -6.19 -3.95 -6.65
C TRP A 89 -5.27 -5.18 -6.69
N THR A 90 -5.16 -5.83 -7.85
CA THR A 90 -4.23 -6.97 -8.05
C THR A 90 -3.26 -6.73 -9.19
N ALA A 91 -2.13 -7.45 -9.18
CA ALA A 91 -1.09 -7.31 -10.20
C ALA A 91 -1.60 -7.61 -11.61
N GLU A 92 -2.61 -8.49 -11.76
CA GLU A 92 -3.22 -8.83 -13.05
C GLU A 92 -4.02 -7.69 -13.69
N GLU A 93 -4.35 -6.63 -12.94
CA GLU A 93 -4.98 -5.44 -13.51
C GLU A 93 -4.01 -4.61 -14.36
N ILE A 94 -2.70 -4.88 -14.28
CA ILE A 94 -1.66 -4.12 -14.96
C ILE A 94 -1.40 -4.69 -16.36
N ASP A 95 -1.77 -3.93 -17.40
CA ASP A 95 -1.48 -4.28 -18.79
C ASP A 95 -0.04 -3.87 -19.19
N LEU A 96 0.85 -4.86 -19.29
CA LEU A 96 2.25 -4.69 -19.70
C LEU A 96 2.47 -4.88 -21.21
N SER A 97 1.42 -5.07 -22.02
CA SER A 97 1.53 -5.45 -23.44
C SER A 97 2.29 -4.43 -24.30
N LYS A 98 2.17 -3.14 -23.98
CA LYS A 98 2.83 -2.04 -24.70
C LYS A 98 4.20 -1.68 -24.13
N ASP A 99 4.47 -2.05 -22.89
CA ASP A 99 5.68 -1.63 -22.19
C ASP A 99 6.94 -2.22 -22.80
N LEU A 100 6.88 -3.48 -23.26
CA LEU A 100 8.03 -4.10 -23.96
C LEU A 100 8.40 -3.35 -25.25
N HIS A 101 7.40 -2.80 -25.96
CA HIS A 101 7.69 -2.00 -27.14
C HIS A 101 8.42 -0.72 -26.76
N ASP A 102 7.93 0.02 -25.76
CA ASP A 102 8.54 1.25 -25.27
C ASP A 102 9.95 0.98 -24.73
N TRP A 103 10.11 -0.08 -23.93
CA TRP A 103 11.37 -0.51 -23.32
C TRP A 103 12.49 -0.70 -24.35
N HIS A 104 12.19 -1.38 -25.46
CA HIS A 104 13.18 -1.68 -26.49
C HIS A 104 13.35 -0.57 -27.54
N ASN A 105 12.27 0.13 -27.89
CA ASN A 105 12.26 0.98 -29.10
C ASN A 105 12.18 2.47 -28.81
N ARG A 106 11.78 2.89 -27.59
CA ARG A 106 11.57 4.30 -27.25
C ARG A 106 12.45 4.77 -26.10
N LEU A 107 12.85 3.87 -25.20
CA LEU A 107 13.82 4.20 -24.16
C LEU A 107 15.25 4.13 -24.70
N ASN A 108 16.13 4.95 -24.15
CA ASN A 108 17.58 4.83 -24.31
C ASN A 108 18.20 3.96 -23.20
N ASP A 109 19.52 3.70 -23.29
CA ASP A 109 20.22 2.84 -22.33
C ASP A 109 20.25 3.43 -20.91
N ASP A 110 20.43 4.74 -20.79
CA ASP A 110 20.43 5.45 -19.50
C ASP A 110 19.06 5.37 -18.81
N GLU A 111 17.98 5.47 -19.59
CA GLU A 111 16.61 5.35 -19.08
C GLU A 111 16.29 3.93 -18.61
N ARG A 112 16.70 2.91 -19.39
CA ARG A 112 16.58 1.51 -18.98
C ARG A 112 17.41 1.22 -17.74
N TYR A 113 18.64 1.75 -17.67
CA TYR A 113 19.51 1.62 -16.51
C TYR A 113 18.86 2.24 -15.27
N PHE A 114 18.35 3.46 -15.38
CA PHE A 114 17.66 4.13 -14.28
C PHE A 114 16.45 3.33 -13.79
N ILE A 115 15.54 2.95 -14.70
CA ILE A 115 14.30 2.25 -14.34
C ILE A 115 14.61 0.88 -13.72
N SER A 116 15.56 0.12 -14.28
CA SER A 116 15.93 -1.19 -13.74
C SER A 116 16.46 -1.11 -12.31
N HIS A 117 17.26 -0.09 -11.97
CA HIS A 117 17.79 0.09 -10.62
C HIS A 117 16.73 0.63 -9.64
N VAL A 118 15.80 1.46 -10.10
CA VAL A 118 14.64 1.88 -9.29
C VAL A 118 13.76 0.67 -8.96
N LEU A 119 13.45 -0.19 -9.94
CA LEU A 119 12.65 -1.39 -9.70
C LEU A 119 13.33 -2.37 -8.75
N ALA A 120 14.65 -2.54 -8.89
CA ALA A 120 15.46 -3.35 -7.97
C ALA A 120 15.40 -2.83 -6.52
N PHE A 121 15.50 -1.51 -6.35
CA PHE A 121 15.35 -0.87 -5.05
C PHE A 121 13.96 -1.13 -4.43
N PHE A 122 12.89 -0.97 -5.21
CA PHE A 122 11.53 -1.22 -4.73
C PHE A 122 11.31 -2.68 -4.32
N ALA A 123 11.68 -3.64 -5.17
CA ALA A 123 11.52 -5.07 -4.89
C ALA A 123 12.25 -5.51 -3.60
N ALA A 124 13.38 -4.88 -3.30
CA ALA A 124 14.13 -5.08 -2.07
C ALA A 124 13.48 -4.43 -0.84
N SER A 125 12.94 -3.22 -1.00
CA SER A 125 12.48 -2.38 0.12
C SER A 125 11.14 -2.85 0.69
N ASP A 126 10.20 -3.27 -0.15
CA ASP A 126 8.88 -3.73 0.30
C ASP A 126 9.00 -4.96 1.21
N GLY A 127 9.98 -5.84 0.95
CA GLY A 127 10.29 -6.96 1.84
C GLY A 127 10.70 -6.51 3.25
N ILE A 128 11.53 -5.46 3.34
CA ILE A 128 11.98 -4.88 4.62
C ILE A 128 10.81 -4.22 5.37
N VAL A 129 9.97 -3.47 4.64
CA VAL A 129 8.74 -2.84 5.17
C VAL A 129 7.80 -3.90 5.75
N ASN A 130 7.56 -4.98 5.01
CA ASN A 130 6.64 -6.04 5.40
C ASN A 130 7.10 -6.78 6.66
N GLU A 131 8.40 -7.08 6.77
CA GLU A 131 8.98 -7.65 8.00
C GLU A 131 8.76 -6.73 9.21
N ASN A 132 8.95 -5.42 9.05
CA ASN A 132 8.66 -4.45 10.12
C ASN A 132 7.19 -4.45 10.54
N LEU A 133 6.28 -4.40 9.56
CA LEU A 133 4.84 -4.37 9.80
C LEU A 133 4.37 -5.60 10.57
N VAL A 134 4.78 -6.79 10.12
CA VAL A 134 4.37 -8.08 10.69
C VAL A 134 5.02 -8.31 12.05
N GLN A 135 6.33 -8.11 12.17
CA GLN A 135 7.06 -8.45 13.39
C GLN A 135 6.85 -7.41 14.50
N ARG A 136 6.67 -6.14 14.14
CA ARG A 136 6.63 -5.02 15.10
C ARG A 136 5.26 -4.40 15.16
N PHE A 137 4.90 -3.54 14.20
CA PHE A 137 3.76 -2.63 14.36
C PHE A 137 2.42 -3.34 14.55
N SER A 138 2.12 -4.39 13.77
CA SER A 138 0.85 -5.12 13.93
C SER A 138 0.73 -5.86 15.25
N ASN A 139 1.87 -6.25 15.83
CA ASN A 139 1.93 -6.96 17.11
C ASN A 139 1.84 -5.99 18.30
N GLU A 140 2.50 -4.83 18.20
CA GLU A 140 2.58 -3.82 19.25
C GLU A 140 1.27 -3.05 19.42
N VAL A 141 0.61 -2.69 18.31
CA VAL A 141 -0.68 -1.98 18.37
C VAL A 141 -1.80 -2.92 18.80
N GLN A 142 -2.57 -2.51 19.81
CA GLN A 142 -3.61 -3.33 20.47
C GLN A 142 -5.03 -2.98 20.04
N ILE A 143 -5.25 -1.84 19.37
CA ILE A 143 -6.59 -1.45 18.93
C ILE A 143 -7.00 -2.22 17.65
N PRO A 144 -8.18 -2.85 17.61
CA PRO A 144 -8.58 -3.71 16.50
C PRO A 144 -8.72 -2.93 15.17
N GLU A 145 -9.15 -1.66 15.21
CA GLU A 145 -9.28 -0.84 14.01
C GLU A 145 -7.94 -0.66 13.28
N ALA A 146 -6.85 -0.45 14.03
CA ALA A 146 -5.52 -0.30 13.45
C ALA A 146 -4.95 -1.64 12.98
N ARG A 147 -5.24 -2.73 13.70
CA ARG A 147 -4.87 -4.09 13.25
C ARG A 147 -5.56 -4.45 11.93
N CYS A 148 -6.80 -4.01 11.71
CA CYS A 148 -7.46 -4.17 10.41
C CYS A 148 -6.74 -3.38 9.31
N PHE A 149 -6.32 -2.13 9.58
CA PHE A 149 -5.52 -1.36 8.64
C PHE A 149 -4.20 -2.07 8.31
N TYR A 150 -3.41 -2.43 9.32
CA TYR A 150 -2.12 -3.10 9.11
C TYR A 150 -2.25 -4.45 8.41
N GLY A 151 -3.27 -5.24 8.74
CA GLY A 151 -3.53 -6.50 8.04
C GLY A 151 -3.81 -6.30 6.55
N PHE A 152 -4.50 -5.20 6.19
CA PHE A 152 -4.71 -4.83 4.79
C PHE A 152 -3.45 -4.27 4.14
N GLN A 153 -2.71 -3.41 4.84
CA GLN A 153 -1.42 -2.89 4.38
C GLN A 153 -0.46 -4.04 4.05
N ILE A 154 -0.22 -4.97 4.97
CA ILE A 154 0.63 -6.15 4.76
C ILE A 154 0.21 -6.95 3.52
N MET A 155 -1.10 -7.12 3.31
CA MET A 155 -1.59 -7.79 2.11
C MET A 155 -1.26 -6.99 0.84
N MET A 156 -1.43 -5.67 0.86
CA MET A 156 -1.08 -4.81 -0.28
C MET A 156 0.44 -4.77 -0.54
N GLU A 157 1.29 -4.74 0.48
CA GLU A 157 2.75 -4.83 0.34
C GLU A 157 3.18 -6.11 -0.40
N ASN A 158 2.48 -7.23 -0.18
CA ASN A 158 2.74 -8.46 -0.94
C ASN A 158 2.39 -8.30 -2.43
N ILE A 159 1.31 -7.56 -2.74
CA ILE A 159 0.90 -7.27 -4.12
C ILE A 159 1.87 -6.28 -4.77
N HIS A 160 2.41 -5.31 -4.03
CA HIS A 160 3.44 -4.40 -4.50
C HIS A 160 4.72 -5.17 -4.83
N SER A 161 5.17 -6.04 -3.91
CA SER A 161 6.33 -6.94 -4.11
C SER A 161 6.16 -7.84 -5.35
N GLU A 162 4.98 -8.43 -5.55
CA GLU A 162 4.65 -9.19 -6.75
C GLU A 162 4.72 -8.33 -8.00
N THR A 163 4.15 -7.13 -7.95
CA THR A 163 4.12 -6.18 -9.07
C THR A 163 5.53 -5.78 -9.49
N TYR A 164 6.41 -5.40 -8.56
CA TYR A 164 7.80 -5.06 -8.89
C TYR A 164 8.57 -6.25 -9.47
N SER A 165 8.36 -7.44 -8.92
CA SER A 165 8.95 -8.67 -9.44
C SER A 165 8.48 -8.97 -10.87
N LEU A 166 7.18 -8.79 -11.15
CA LEU A 166 6.60 -8.95 -12.48
C LEU A 166 7.17 -7.93 -13.48
N LEU A 167 7.32 -6.67 -13.08
CA LEU A 167 7.93 -5.61 -13.91
C LEU A 167 9.38 -5.96 -14.25
N ILE A 168 10.16 -6.40 -13.27
CA ILE A 168 11.55 -6.84 -13.47
C ILE A 168 11.62 -8.03 -14.42
N ASP A 169 10.82 -9.09 -14.20
CA ASP A 169 10.80 -10.28 -15.07
C ASP A 169 10.34 -9.96 -16.51
N THR A 170 9.42 -8.99 -16.63
CA THR A 170 8.95 -8.53 -17.93
C THR A 170 10.05 -7.80 -18.69
N TYR A 171 10.71 -6.81 -18.09
CA TYR A 171 11.64 -5.92 -18.80
C TYR A 171 13.06 -6.49 -18.94
N ILE A 172 13.51 -7.28 -17.97
CA ILE A 172 14.89 -7.78 -17.90
C ILE A 172 14.91 -9.28 -18.24
N LYS A 173 15.17 -9.56 -19.52
CA LYS A 173 15.22 -10.94 -20.03
C LYS A 173 16.52 -11.68 -19.75
N ASP A 174 17.61 -10.95 -19.51
CA ASP A 174 18.86 -11.57 -19.14
C ASP A 174 18.81 -12.06 -17.69
N SER A 175 18.95 -13.38 -17.51
CA SER A 175 18.85 -14.01 -16.19
C SER A 175 19.93 -13.54 -15.21
N SER A 176 21.14 -13.24 -15.71
CA SER A 176 22.24 -12.81 -14.85
C SER A 176 22.04 -11.39 -14.32
N GLN A 177 21.57 -10.49 -15.20
CA GLN A 177 21.18 -9.14 -14.84
C GLN A 177 20.00 -9.14 -13.86
N ARG A 178 19.02 -10.02 -14.08
CA ARG A 178 17.88 -10.15 -13.17
C ARG A 178 18.31 -10.61 -11.77
N THR A 179 19.16 -11.63 -11.66
CA THR A 179 19.71 -12.07 -10.37
C THR A 179 20.48 -10.94 -9.69
N TYR A 180 21.35 -10.24 -10.42
CA TYR A 180 22.07 -9.08 -9.88
C TYR A 180 21.15 -8.00 -9.31
N LEU A 181 20.03 -7.72 -9.99
CA LEU A 181 19.05 -6.72 -9.54
C LEU A 181 18.19 -7.20 -8.37
N PHE A 182 17.89 -8.51 -8.24
CA PHE A 182 17.24 -9.03 -7.04
C PHE A 182 18.16 -9.04 -5.83
N ASP A 183 19.47 -9.22 -6.03
CA ASP A 183 20.50 -9.13 -5.00
C ASP A 183 20.97 -7.68 -4.75
N ALA A 184 20.17 -6.68 -5.14
CA ALA A 184 20.55 -5.27 -5.14
C ALA A 184 20.91 -4.72 -3.74
N ILE A 185 20.32 -5.25 -2.67
CA ILE A 185 20.65 -4.87 -1.28
C ILE A 185 22.13 -5.15 -0.98
N ASP A 186 22.68 -6.25 -1.48
CA ASP A 186 24.05 -6.66 -1.21
C ASP A 186 25.04 -6.14 -2.27
N THR A 187 24.55 -5.87 -3.48
CA THR A 187 25.40 -5.56 -4.63
C THR A 187 25.48 -4.07 -4.97
N ILE A 188 24.48 -3.26 -4.59
CA ILE A 188 24.39 -1.84 -4.95
C ILE A 188 24.51 -0.96 -3.69
N PRO A 189 25.64 -0.27 -3.48
CA PRO A 189 25.92 0.46 -2.23
C PRO A 189 24.86 1.49 -1.82
N CYS A 190 24.22 2.16 -2.77
CA CYS A 190 23.20 3.17 -2.45
C CYS A 190 21.87 2.57 -1.98
N ILE A 191 21.51 1.40 -2.53
CA ILE A 191 20.35 0.62 -2.07
C ILE A 191 20.66 0.06 -0.69
N LYS A 192 21.88 -0.47 -0.49
CA LYS A 192 22.35 -0.93 0.81
C LYS A 192 22.23 0.14 1.89
N LYS A 193 22.65 1.38 1.62
CA LYS A 193 22.59 2.47 2.60
C LYS A 193 21.15 2.76 3.09
N LYS A 194 20.18 2.76 2.18
CA LYS A 194 18.76 2.91 2.52
C LYS A 194 18.23 1.71 3.30
N ALA A 195 18.55 0.50 2.84
CA ALA A 195 18.16 -0.74 3.51
C ALA A 195 18.73 -0.81 4.93
N ASP A 196 20.03 -0.54 5.10
CA ASP A 196 20.70 -0.53 6.41
C ASP A 196 20.07 0.53 7.34
N TRP A 197 19.69 1.71 6.83
CA TRP A 197 18.97 2.72 7.63
C TRP A 197 17.61 2.21 8.10
N ALA A 198 16.82 1.59 7.21
CA ALA A 198 15.51 1.05 7.55
C ALA A 198 15.61 -0.11 8.54
N ILE A 199 16.48 -1.09 8.26
CA ILE A 199 16.75 -2.26 9.10
C ILE A 199 17.16 -1.84 10.51
N ARG A 200 18.01 -0.80 10.65
CA ARG A 200 18.39 -0.25 11.95
C ARG A 200 17.17 0.08 12.82
N TRP A 201 16.12 0.68 12.26
CA TRP A 201 14.91 1.02 13.02
C TRP A 201 14.01 -0.17 13.34
N ILE A 202 14.08 -1.24 12.54
CA ILE A 202 13.37 -2.49 12.79
C ILE A 202 14.02 -3.23 13.96
N GLU A 203 15.33 -3.43 13.87
CA GLU A 203 16.15 -4.20 14.82
C GLU A 203 16.40 -3.44 16.13
N ASP A 204 16.26 -2.12 16.15
CA ASP A 204 16.53 -1.33 17.36
C ASP A 204 15.48 -1.58 18.46
N GLU A 205 15.91 -2.30 19.49
CA GLU A 205 15.15 -2.55 20.71
C GLU A 205 15.10 -1.32 21.63
N GLN A 206 15.97 -0.32 21.45
CA GLN A 206 16.07 0.87 22.30
C GLN A 206 15.19 2.03 21.83
N SER A 207 14.82 2.10 20.56
CA SER A 207 13.84 3.07 20.07
C SER A 207 12.41 2.79 20.56
N THR A 208 11.72 3.85 20.92
CA THR A 208 10.29 3.88 21.25
C THR A 208 9.43 3.60 20.02
N PHE A 209 8.22 3.05 20.19
CA PHE A 209 7.21 2.90 19.15
C PHE A 209 7.01 4.20 18.38
N ALA A 210 6.94 5.34 19.09
CA ALA A 210 6.74 6.65 18.50
C ALA A 210 7.90 7.09 17.60
N GLN A 211 9.15 6.79 18.02
CA GLN A 211 10.35 7.07 17.21
C GLN A 211 10.37 6.18 15.96
N ARG A 212 10.09 4.88 16.12
CA ARG A 212 10.02 3.94 14.99
C ARG A 212 8.90 4.32 14.02
N LEU A 213 7.77 4.82 14.50
CA LEU A 213 6.65 5.25 13.65
C LEU A 213 7.02 6.45 12.78
N VAL A 214 7.83 7.38 13.29
CA VAL A 214 8.39 8.49 12.49
C VAL A 214 9.36 7.96 11.44
N ALA A 215 10.26 7.05 11.81
CA ALA A 215 11.18 6.44 10.86
C ALA A 215 10.43 5.66 9.76
N PHE A 216 9.39 4.93 10.13
CA PHE A 216 8.52 4.22 9.21
C PHE A 216 7.80 5.16 8.23
N ALA A 217 7.22 6.26 8.73
CA ALA A 217 6.62 7.27 7.88
C ALA A 217 7.64 7.90 6.91
N ALA A 218 8.93 7.97 7.29
CA ALA A 218 9.98 8.43 6.39
C ALA A 218 10.35 7.39 5.32
N VAL A 219 10.28 6.08 5.62
CA VAL A 219 10.46 5.02 4.61
C VAL A 219 9.37 5.14 3.55
N GLU A 220 8.11 5.08 3.97
CA GLU A 220 6.93 5.10 3.08
C GLU A 220 6.83 6.44 2.32
N GLY A 221 7.07 7.55 3.03
CA GLY A 221 6.78 8.90 2.55
C GLY A 221 7.96 9.61 1.87
N ILE A 222 9.22 9.30 2.21
CA ILE A 222 10.41 10.00 1.69
C ILE A 222 11.25 9.10 0.80
N PHE A 223 11.62 7.89 1.24
CA PHE A 223 12.56 7.03 0.49
C PHE A 223 12.06 6.52 -0.86
N PHE A 224 10.75 6.57 -1.08
CA PHE A 224 10.13 6.25 -2.36
C PHE A 224 9.75 7.48 -3.19
N SER A 225 9.72 8.66 -2.57
CA SER A 225 9.10 9.86 -3.14
C SER A 225 9.73 10.29 -4.47
N GLY A 226 11.06 10.32 -4.55
CA GLY A 226 11.72 10.76 -5.77
C GLY A 226 11.73 9.70 -6.87
N SER A 227 11.74 8.41 -6.52
CA SER A 227 11.52 7.30 -7.46
C SER A 227 10.13 7.36 -8.09
N PHE A 228 9.09 7.62 -7.29
CA PHE A 228 7.73 7.81 -7.81
C PHE A 228 7.65 9.02 -8.75
N ALA A 229 8.24 10.16 -8.37
CA ALA A 229 8.29 11.33 -9.23
C ALA A 229 9.03 11.07 -10.54
N ALA A 230 10.11 10.28 -10.50
CA ALA A 230 10.88 9.89 -11.68
C ALA A 230 10.08 9.00 -12.64
N ILE A 231 9.23 8.09 -12.13
CA ILE A 231 8.35 7.29 -12.98
C ILE A 231 7.20 8.15 -13.53
N PHE A 232 6.65 9.07 -12.74
CA PHE A 232 5.63 10.02 -13.23
C PHE A 232 6.15 10.94 -14.35
N TRP A 233 7.44 11.24 -14.37
CA TRP A 233 8.07 11.91 -15.49
C TRP A 233 7.97 11.11 -16.80
N LEU A 234 8.08 9.77 -16.75
CA LEU A 234 7.85 8.91 -17.92
C LEU A 234 6.40 8.98 -18.39
N LYS A 235 5.44 9.06 -17.45
CA LYS A 235 4.02 9.27 -17.76
C LYS A 235 3.81 10.57 -18.52
N LYS A 236 4.44 11.67 -18.08
CA LYS A 236 4.38 12.97 -18.78
C LYS A 236 4.89 12.88 -20.23
N ARG A 237 5.83 11.96 -20.49
CA ARG A 237 6.39 11.68 -21.82
C ARG A 237 5.60 10.64 -22.63
N GLY A 238 4.54 10.06 -22.06
CA GLY A 238 3.73 9.02 -22.70
C GLY A 238 4.52 7.73 -22.95
N LEU A 239 5.30 7.31 -21.97
CA LEU A 239 6.13 6.10 -21.99
C LEU A 239 5.70 5.11 -20.91
N MET A 240 5.90 3.82 -21.17
CA MET A 240 5.74 2.72 -20.21
C MET A 240 4.37 2.75 -19.49
N PRO A 241 3.25 2.61 -20.22
CA PRO A 241 1.91 2.77 -19.66
C PRO A 241 1.60 1.80 -18.51
N GLY A 242 2.11 0.57 -18.53
CA GLY A 242 1.95 -0.41 -17.45
C GLY A 242 2.76 -0.07 -16.20
N LEU A 243 4.04 0.30 -16.37
CA LEU A 243 4.89 0.82 -15.28
C LEU A 243 4.28 2.06 -14.62
N THR A 244 3.81 3.01 -15.43
CA THR A 244 3.29 4.27 -14.91
C THR A 244 1.93 4.08 -14.23
N PHE A 245 1.09 3.18 -14.74
CA PHE A 245 -0.17 2.81 -14.10
C PHE A 245 0.04 2.08 -12.77
N SER A 246 0.94 1.10 -12.71
CA SER A 246 1.27 0.43 -11.44
C SER A 246 1.87 1.42 -10.42
N ASN A 247 2.73 2.33 -10.85
CA ASN A 247 3.27 3.40 -10.01
C ASN A 247 2.18 4.34 -9.45
N GLU A 248 1.10 4.60 -10.19
CA GLU A 248 -0.05 5.36 -9.67
C GLU A 248 -0.75 4.65 -8.52
N LEU A 249 -0.92 3.33 -8.64
CA LEU A 249 -1.58 2.53 -7.62
C LEU A 249 -0.72 2.43 -6.36
N ILE A 250 0.56 2.10 -6.52
CA ILE A 250 1.49 1.94 -5.40
C ILE A 250 1.74 3.27 -4.70
N SER A 251 2.09 4.35 -5.42
CA SER A 251 2.32 5.66 -4.78
C SER A 251 1.10 6.24 -4.04
N ARG A 252 -0.12 5.86 -4.45
CA ARG A 252 -1.34 6.18 -3.72
C ARG A 252 -1.43 5.40 -2.41
N ASP A 253 -1.12 4.11 -2.45
CA ASP A 253 -1.14 3.24 -1.27
C ASP A 253 -0.10 3.71 -0.25
N GLU A 254 1.15 3.96 -0.68
CA GLU A 254 2.23 4.52 0.17
C GLU A 254 1.86 5.87 0.80
N GLY A 255 1.16 6.72 0.05
CA GLY A 255 0.61 7.97 0.57
C GLY A 255 -0.41 7.71 1.70
N LEU A 256 -1.29 6.72 1.54
CA LEU A 256 -2.26 6.34 2.55
C LEU A 256 -1.61 5.69 3.78
N HIS A 257 -0.57 4.89 3.59
CA HIS A 257 0.20 4.29 4.68
C HIS A 257 0.96 5.34 5.49
N THR A 258 1.57 6.32 4.81
CA THR A 258 2.23 7.47 5.45
C THR A 258 1.22 8.31 6.25
N ASP A 259 0.05 8.60 5.68
CA ASP A 259 -1.04 9.30 6.37
C ASP A 259 -1.49 8.53 7.62
N PHE A 260 -1.57 7.20 7.53
CA PHE A 260 -1.95 6.34 8.64
C PHE A 260 -0.91 6.34 9.76
N ALA A 261 0.39 6.32 9.43
CA ALA A 261 1.45 6.47 10.41
C ALA A 261 1.35 7.81 11.15
N CYS A 262 1.06 8.90 10.43
CA CYS A 262 0.83 10.23 11.04
C CYS A 262 -0.42 10.23 11.93
N LEU A 263 -1.51 9.58 11.51
CA LEU A 263 -2.73 9.44 12.31
C LEU A 263 -2.46 8.69 13.61
N LEU A 264 -1.77 7.54 13.56
CA LEU A 264 -1.40 6.80 14.77
C LEU A 264 -0.46 7.61 15.67
N PHE A 265 0.48 8.34 15.08
CA PHE A 265 1.35 9.25 15.83
C PHE A 265 0.54 10.33 16.55
N SER A 266 -0.58 10.77 15.97
CA SER A 266 -1.49 11.72 16.61
C SER A 266 -2.25 11.15 17.81
N HIS A 267 -2.39 9.82 17.92
CA HIS A 267 -3.00 9.14 19.06
C HIS A 267 -2.02 8.84 20.20
N LEU A 268 -0.72 9.13 20.02
CA LEU A 268 0.29 8.97 21.06
C LEU A 268 0.32 10.17 22.01
N ASN A 269 0.36 9.86 23.30
CA ASN A 269 0.51 10.83 24.39
C ASN A 269 1.97 11.28 24.52
N ASN A 270 2.90 10.33 24.51
CA ASN A 270 4.34 10.51 24.73
C ASN A 270 5.07 10.48 23.38
N ARG A 271 5.11 11.63 22.72
CA ARG A 271 5.78 11.78 21.42
C ARG A 271 7.27 12.13 21.59
N PRO A 272 8.13 11.75 20.63
CA PRO A 272 9.52 12.17 20.60
C PRO A 272 9.62 13.70 20.56
N SER A 273 10.78 14.23 20.96
CA SER A 273 10.97 15.68 20.88
C SER A 273 10.92 16.14 19.42
N LYS A 274 10.58 17.42 19.21
CA LYS A 274 10.58 18.00 17.86
C LYS A 274 11.94 17.88 17.18
N ALA A 275 13.02 18.00 17.94
CA ALA A 275 14.38 17.80 17.45
C ALA A 275 14.64 16.36 17.00
N ASP A 276 14.13 15.36 17.72
CA ASP A 276 14.31 13.95 17.33
C ASP A 276 13.54 13.63 16.04
N VAL A 277 12.30 14.11 15.92
CA VAL A 277 11.50 13.96 14.69
C VAL A 277 12.22 14.61 13.51
N GLU A 278 12.70 15.84 13.69
CA GLU A 278 13.45 16.56 12.67
C GLU A 278 14.72 15.81 12.26
N ALA A 279 15.47 15.27 13.23
CA ALA A 279 16.71 14.53 12.96
C ALA A 279 16.45 13.29 12.09
N VAL A 280 15.42 12.49 12.41
CA VAL A 280 15.05 11.31 11.62
C VAL A 280 14.66 11.69 10.20
N ILE A 281 13.82 12.72 10.05
CA ILE A 281 13.34 13.16 8.72
C ILE A 281 14.48 13.76 7.88
N THR A 282 15.33 14.59 8.47
CA THR A 282 16.45 15.24 7.75
C THR A 282 17.55 14.24 7.37
N GLU A 283 17.79 13.21 8.19
CA GLU A 283 18.65 12.08 7.82
C GLU A 283 18.07 11.34 6.60
N ALA A 284 16.77 11.04 6.60
CA ALA A 284 16.10 10.37 5.48
C ALA A 284 16.16 11.20 4.19
N VAL A 285 15.95 12.52 4.26
CA VAL A 285 16.09 13.43 3.10
C VAL A 285 17.50 13.39 2.54
N THR A 286 18.52 13.43 3.40
CA THR A 286 19.92 13.42 2.95
C THR A 286 20.23 12.14 2.17
N ILE A 287 19.79 10.98 2.69
CA ILE A 287 19.96 9.69 2.03
C ILE A 287 19.20 9.64 0.70
N GLU A 288 17.97 10.15 0.65
CA GLU A 288 17.16 10.16 -0.58
C GLU A 288 17.75 11.07 -1.66
N GLN A 289 18.25 12.24 -1.28
CA GLN A 289 18.92 13.15 -2.20
C GLN A 289 20.20 12.52 -2.79
N GLU A 290 21.01 11.84 -1.97
CA GLU A 290 22.20 11.12 -2.43
C GLU A 290 21.83 10.00 -3.42
N PHE A 291 20.79 9.23 -3.11
CA PHE A 291 20.30 8.15 -3.97
C PHE A 291 19.97 8.66 -5.38
N LEU A 292 19.24 9.77 -5.51
CA LEU A 292 18.76 10.28 -6.81
C LEU A 292 19.66 11.30 -7.50
N THR A 293 20.73 11.75 -6.85
CA THR A 293 21.63 12.74 -7.45
C THR A 293 23.06 12.25 -7.63
N GLU A 294 23.47 11.24 -6.87
CA GLU A 294 24.83 10.71 -6.94
C GLU A 294 24.82 9.27 -7.42
N ALA A 295 24.04 8.40 -6.78
CA ALA A 295 24.11 6.97 -7.04
C ALA A 295 23.27 6.51 -8.24
N LEU A 296 22.07 7.05 -8.40
CA LEU A 296 21.21 6.85 -9.55
C LEU A 296 20.74 8.21 -10.08
N PRO A 297 21.62 8.93 -10.81
CA PRO A 297 21.37 10.33 -11.13
C PRO A 297 20.12 10.50 -11.99
N CYS A 298 19.13 11.25 -11.48
CA CYS A 298 17.94 11.68 -12.23
C CYS A 298 18.19 12.31 -13.62
N PRO A 299 19.36 12.94 -13.91
CA PRO A 299 19.70 13.36 -15.26
C PRO A 299 19.71 12.24 -16.30
N LEU A 300 19.86 10.96 -15.90
CA LEU A 300 19.73 9.80 -16.79
C LEU A 300 18.32 9.69 -17.42
N LEU A 301 17.29 10.23 -16.76
CA LEU A 301 15.92 10.37 -17.30
C LEU A 301 15.64 11.76 -17.89
N GLY A 302 16.63 12.66 -17.92
CA GLY A 302 16.47 14.06 -18.29
C GLY A 302 15.81 14.92 -17.20
N ILE A 303 15.77 14.47 -15.94
CA ILE A 303 15.25 15.25 -14.81
C ILE A 303 16.38 16.07 -14.18
N ASN A 304 16.11 17.33 -13.84
CA ASN A 304 17.08 18.19 -13.19
C ASN A 304 17.29 17.77 -11.73
N ALA A 305 18.51 17.39 -11.36
CA ALA A 305 18.86 16.95 -10.02
C ALA A 305 18.53 18.00 -8.93
N LYS A 306 18.66 19.30 -9.21
CA LYS A 306 18.31 20.36 -8.24
C LYS A 306 16.81 20.40 -7.97
N LEU A 307 16.00 20.22 -9.01
CA LEU A 307 14.54 20.13 -8.86
C LEU A 307 14.15 18.86 -8.10
N MET A 308 14.85 17.75 -8.33
CA MET A 308 14.60 16.53 -7.53
C MET A 308 14.91 16.74 -6.04
N LYS A 309 16.05 17.37 -5.71
CA LYS A 309 16.37 17.71 -4.31
C LYS A 309 15.29 18.59 -3.67
N GLN A 310 14.88 19.64 -4.37
CA GLN A 310 13.81 20.53 -3.92
C GLN A 310 12.47 19.79 -3.73
N TYR A 311 12.15 18.83 -4.59
CA TYR A 311 10.93 18.02 -4.45
C TYR A 311 10.97 17.14 -3.20
N ILE A 312 12.10 16.47 -2.94
CA ILE A 312 12.28 15.65 -1.73
C ILE A 312 12.14 16.51 -0.47
N GLU A 313 12.71 17.71 -0.47
CA GLU A 313 12.58 18.68 0.63
C GLU A 313 11.12 19.14 0.82
N PHE A 314 10.40 19.40 -0.27
CA PHE A 314 8.98 19.74 -0.23
C PHE A 314 8.14 18.61 0.39
N VAL A 315 8.41 17.35 0.02
CA VAL A 315 7.74 16.18 0.59
C VAL A 315 8.05 16.05 2.08
N ALA A 316 9.32 16.25 2.47
CA ALA A 316 9.73 16.19 3.87
C ALA A 316 9.08 17.28 4.74
N ASP A 317 8.97 18.51 4.23
CA ASP A 317 8.27 19.58 4.93
C ASP A 317 6.78 19.25 5.16
N ARG A 318 6.13 18.61 4.18
CA ARG A 318 4.74 18.17 4.33
C ARG A 318 4.62 17.09 5.41
N LEU A 319 5.53 16.11 5.41
CA LEU A 319 5.56 15.06 6.44
C LEU A 319 5.86 15.62 7.83
N LEU A 320 6.80 16.57 7.95
CA LEU A 320 7.08 17.27 9.20
C LEU A 320 5.83 17.95 9.76
N ILE A 321 5.08 18.68 8.92
CA ILE A 321 3.82 19.30 9.33
C ILE A 321 2.80 18.24 9.80
N ALA A 322 2.67 17.13 9.08
CA ALA A 322 1.74 16.05 9.46
C ALA A 322 2.11 15.41 10.81
N LEU A 323 3.40 15.35 11.14
CA LEU A 323 3.92 14.94 12.45
C LEU A 323 3.90 16.07 13.51
N GLY A 324 3.38 17.25 13.14
CA GLY A 324 3.22 18.44 13.98
C GLY A 324 4.50 19.25 14.19
N ASN A 325 5.53 19.04 13.38
CA ASN A 325 6.77 19.83 13.35
C ASN A 325 6.62 21.05 12.42
N PRO A 326 7.39 22.13 12.65
CA PRO A 326 7.52 23.18 11.65
C PRO A 326 8.26 22.69 10.39
N LYS A 327 8.11 23.42 9.29
CA LYS A 327 8.93 23.21 8.09
C LYS A 327 10.41 23.46 8.41
N VAL A 328 11.28 22.70 7.73
CA VAL A 328 12.74 22.84 7.82
C VAL A 328 13.28 23.49 6.55
N TYR A 329 12.81 23.05 5.38
CA TYR A 329 13.39 23.44 4.09
C TYR A 329 12.69 24.66 3.49
N HIS A 330 11.40 24.83 3.79
CA HIS A 330 10.52 25.82 3.17
C HIS A 330 10.46 25.73 1.64
N SER A 331 10.67 24.52 1.11
CA SER A 331 10.71 24.25 -0.32
C SER A 331 9.30 24.16 -0.90
N THR A 332 9.13 24.64 -2.13
CA THR A 332 7.88 24.51 -2.91
C THR A 332 7.98 23.33 -3.86
N ASN A 333 6.83 22.76 -4.27
CA ASN A 333 6.81 21.70 -5.28
C ASN A 333 7.36 22.21 -6.63
N PRO A 334 8.45 21.63 -7.16
CA PRO A 334 9.00 22.02 -8.45
C PRO A 334 8.36 21.27 -9.65
N PHE A 335 7.49 20.29 -9.39
CA PHE A 335 6.94 19.39 -10.41
C PHE A 335 5.42 19.53 -10.53
N ASP A 336 4.98 20.29 -11.54
CA ASP A 336 3.58 20.48 -11.94
C ASP A 336 2.81 19.15 -12.15
N PHE A 337 3.50 18.15 -12.69
CA PHE A 337 2.91 16.84 -12.97
C PHE A 337 2.58 16.06 -11.69
N MET A 338 3.25 16.33 -10.57
CA MET A 338 2.95 15.66 -9.30
C MET A 338 1.62 16.14 -8.70
N GLU A 339 1.23 17.39 -8.93
CA GLU A 339 -0.09 17.90 -8.55
C GLU A 339 -1.18 17.37 -9.48
N THR A 340 -0.95 17.48 -10.79
CA THR A 340 -1.92 17.11 -11.83
C THR A 340 -2.28 15.63 -11.76
N ILE A 341 -1.30 14.75 -11.54
CA ILE A 341 -1.52 13.31 -11.50
C ILE A 341 -2.21 12.89 -10.19
N SER A 342 -1.88 13.54 -9.06
CA SER A 342 -2.59 13.31 -7.80
C SER A 342 -4.09 13.65 -7.91
N LEU A 343 -4.44 14.74 -8.59
CA LEU A 343 -5.83 15.14 -8.84
C LEU A 343 -6.57 14.22 -9.83
N ALA A 344 -5.91 13.83 -10.93
CA ALA A 344 -6.48 12.95 -11.94
C ALA A 344 -6.67 11.51 -11.44
N GLY A 345 -5.76 11.02 -10.59
CA GLY A 345 -5.88 9.73 -9.92
C GLY A 345 -7.02 9.70 -8.89
N LYS A 346 -7.17 10.78 -8.10
CA LYS A 346 -8.27 10.91 -7.13
C LYS A 346 -9.66 10.96 -7.80
N THR A 347 -9.82 11.71 -8.89
CA THR A 347 -11.10 11.82 -9.61
C THR A 347 -11.44 10.54 -10.38
N ASN A 348 -10.53 10.02 -11.21
CA ASN A 348 -10.82 8.84 -12.04
C ASN A 348 -11.01 7.55 -11.22
N PHE A 349 -10.29 7.37 -10.11
CA PHE A 349 -10.32 6.10 -9.38
C PHE A 349 -11.58 5.94 -8.52
N PHE A 350 -11.92 6.96 -7.72
CA PHE A 350 -13.11 6.92 -6.87
C PHE A 350 -14.39 6.93 -7.70
N GLU A 351 -14.49 7.76 -8.74
CA GLU A 351 -15.71 7.83 -9.55
C GLU A 351 -15.95 6.54 -10.35
N LYS A 352 -14.90 5.98 -10.97
CA LYS A 352 -15.03 4.78 -11.81
C LYS A 352 -15.34 3.54 -10.97
N ARG A 353 -14.63 3.31 -9.85
CA ARG A 353 -14.88 2.15 -8.99
C ARG A 353 -16.15 2.27 -8.14
N VAL A 354 -16.49 3.45 -7.61
CA VAL A 354 -17.80 3.64 -6.95
C VAL A 354 -18.93 3.37 -7.94
N SER A 355 -18.79 3.76 -9.21
CA SER A 355 -19.76 3.43 -10.25
C SER A 355 -19.85 1.92 -10.52
N ASP A 356 -18.74 1.17 -10.47
CA ASP A 356 -18.72 -0.27 -10.68
C ASP A 356 -19.31 -1.04 -9.49
N TYR A 357 -19.05 -0.61 -8.25
CA TYR A 357 -19.72 -1.12 -7.05
C TYR A 357 -21.21 -0.76 -7.01
N GLN A 358 -21.60 0.46 -7.43
CA GLN A 358 -23.02 0.84 -7.56
C GLN A 358 -23.72 0.00 -8.63
N LYS A 359 -23.09 -0.26 -9.77
CA LYS A 359 -23.64 -1.16 -10.80
C LYS A 359 -23.81 -2.59 -10.28
N ALA A 360 -22.85 -3.10 -9.51
CA ALA A 360 -22.95 -4.40 -8.85
C ALA A 360 -24.12 -4.44 -7.82
N GLY A 361 -24.32 -3.35 -7.07
CA GLY A 361 -25.43 -3.19 -6.12
C GLY A 361 -26.82 -3.02 -6.75
N VAL A 362 -26.90 -2.47 -7.98
CA VAL A 362 -28.16 -2.23 -8.69
C VAL A 362 -28.62 -3.47 -9.48
N MET A 363 -27.70 -4.31 -9.99
CA MET A 363 -28.08 -5.56 -10.68
C MET A 363 -28.51 -6.69 -9.74
N ALA A 364 -28.14 -6.64 -8.46
CA ALA A 364 -28.58 -7.62 -7.46
C ALA A 364 -30.05 -7.42 -6.99
N LYS A 365 -30.66 -6.25 -7.24
CA LYS A 365 -32.03 -5.93 -6.80
C LYS A 365 -33.11 -6.02 -7.89
N SER A 366 -32.76 -6.37 -9.12
CA SER A 366 -33.69 -6.39 -10.26
C SER A 366 -34.03 -7.79 -10.82
N GLN A 367 -33.57 -8.88 -10.19
CA GLN A 367 -33.95 -10.26 -10.57
C GLN A 367 -34.87 -10.99 -9.58
N GLN A 368 -35.33 -10.35 -8.50
CA GLN A 368 -36.36 -10.90 -7.60
C GLN A 368 -37.57 -9.97 -7.49
N LYS A 369 -38.29 -9.76 -8.60
CA LYS A 369 -39.72 -9.36 -8.64
C LYS A 369 -40.19 -9.25 -10.08
N ALA A 370 -40.39 -10.37 -10.76
CA ALA A 370 -41.04 -10.38 -12.07
C ALA A 370 -41.86 -11.65 -12.29
N GLU A 371 -42.74 -11.98 -11.35
CA GLU A 371 -43.91 -12.83 -11.63
C GLU A 371 -45.11 -12.29 -10.82
N THR A 372 -45.88 -11.37 -11.42
CA THR A 372 -47.34 -11.47 -11.62
C THR A 372 -47.96 -10.10 -12.02
N THR A 373 -48.54 -10.11 -13.23
CA THR A 373 -49.72 -9.36 -13.71
C THR A 373 -49.72 -7.82 -13.80
N SER A 374 -49.89 -7.32 -15.03
CA SER A 374 -50.40 -5.99 -15.43
C SER A 374 -51.75 -6.18 -16.17
N PRO A 375 -52.49 -5.15 -16.67
CA PRO A 375 -52.27 -3.68 -16.62
C PRO A 375 -53.53 -2.84 -16.28
N LEU A 376 -53.36 -1.54 -15.97
CA LEU A 376 -53.77 -0.39 -16.83
C LEU A 376 -53.61 0.98 -16.14
N SER A 377 -53.34 1.97 -17.00
CA SER A 377 -53.09 3.43 -16.90
C SER A 377 -54.05 4.25 -15.99
N SER A 378 -53.81 5.50 -15.54
CA SER A 378 -53.16 6.68 -16.15
C SER A 378 -52.99 7.86 -15.14
N SER A 379 -51.97 8.70 -15.38
CA SER A 379 -51.89 10.19 -15.21
C SER A 379 -52.13 10.90 -13.85
N ALA A 380 -51.09 11.64 -13.39
CA ALA A 380 -51.08 13.10 -13.08
C ALA A 380 -50.10 13.48 -11.93
N SER A 381 -49.33 14.56 -12.12
CA SER A 381 -48.59 15.33 -11.09
C SER A 381 -49.49 16.46 -10.52
N PRO A 382 -49.10 17.36 -9.55
CA PRO A 382 -47.87 17.53 -8.75
C PRO A 382 -48.12 17.87 -7.22
N ASN A 383 -47.05 18.28 -6.49
CA ASN A 383 -46.99 18.93 -5.14
C ASN A 383 -47.14 18.00 -3.91
N THR A 384 -46.45 18.12 -2.75
CA THR A 384 -45.73 19.21 -2.04
C THR A 384 -44.88 18.63 -0.87
N ALA A 385 -43.77 19.32 -0.54
CA ALA A 385 -43.16 19.60 0.78
C ALA A 385 -43.03 18.50 1.87
N SER A 386 -41.80 18.28 2.36
CA SER A 386 -41.31 18.73 3.69
C SER A 386 -39.95 18.08 4.04
N GLU A 387 -38.98 18.92 4.43
CA GLU A 387 -37.71 18.51 5.06
C GLU A 387 -37.97 17.90 6.44
N PRO A 388 -36.98 17.14 6.96
CA PRO A 388 -36.37 17.63 8.18
C PRO A 388 -34.84 17.75 8.09
N GLN A 389 -34.38 18.81 8.74
CA GLN A 389 -33.01 19.22 8.99
C GLN A 389 -32.14 18.06 9.46
N ASN A 390 -30.98 17.90 8.80
CA ASN A 390 -29.88 17.13 9.34
C ASN A 390 -28.71 18.07 9.64
N THR A 391 -28.26 17.98 10.87
CA THR A 391 -27.29 18.83 11.54
C THR A 391 -25.92 18.74 10.88
N ASN A 392 -25.33 19.90 10.59
CA ASN A 392 -23.93 20.07 10.24
C ASN A 392 -23.01 19.29 11.21
N ILE A 393 -22.28 18.32 10.68
CA ILE A 393 -21.04 17.83 11.26
C ILE A 393 -19.94 18.24 10.29
N ALA A 394 -19.08 19.14 10.73
CA ALA A 394 -17.95 19.65 9.97
C ALA A 394 -17.00 18.49 9.62
N GLY A 395 -17.03 18.07 8.37
CA GLY A 395 -15.94 17.29 7.78
C GLY A 395 -14.71 18.19 7.65
N ILE A 396 -13.55 17.68 8.01
CA ILE A 396 -12.27 18.32 7.70
C ILE A 396 -12.09 18.22 6.19
N SER A 397 -12.40 19.31 5.49
CA SER A 397 -12.05 19.56 4.10
C SER A 397 -10.65 20.16 4.08
N PHE A 398 -9.73 19.58 3.31
CA PHE A 398 -8.48 20.25 2.99
C PHE A 398 -8.73 21.12 1.76
N ASP A 399 -8.59 22.44 1.94
CA ASP A 399 -8.68 23.44 0.88
C ASP A 399 -7.61 23.23 -0.20
N GLU A 400 -7.97 23.54 -1.44
CA GLU A 400 -7.20 23.34 -2.68
C GLU A 400 -5.96 24.24 -2.87
N ASP A 401 -5.45 24.89 -1.82
CA ASP A 401 -4.31 25.80 -1.94
C ASP A 401 -3.29 25.64 -0.80
N PHE A 402 -2.76 24.44 -0.52
CA PHE A 402 -1.55 24.30 0.34
C PHE A 402 -0.68 23.07 0.05
#